data_AF-A0A9P0L1L1-F1
#
_entry.id   AF-A0A9P0L1L1-F1
#
_cell.length_a   1.000
_cell.length_b   1.000
_cell.length_c   1.000
_cell.angle_alpha   90.00
_cell.angle_beta   90.00
_cell.angle_gamma   90.00
#
_symmetry.space_group_name_H-M   'P 1'
#
loop_
_entity.id
_entity.type
_entity.pdbx_description
1 polymer ?
#
loop_
_entity_poly.entity_id
_entity_poly.type
_entity_poly.pdbx_seq_one_letter_code
_entity_poly.pdbx_strand_id
1 'polypeptide(L)'
;MFGIFSSITSFVRLGPREYIRQKYKLPLVKFIHDTVNLYKSRTKAGVHNVREVLFRGTVIALITALLVWLSVFMYVAFYYVYVPTISHERPVYLKFKPCGASDNCSVEKGICSFPSAHVQLTKKQQLLMMGQAYKIHLDLEMPESPTNRELGVMMIYEPLPSSVGPTIEVLVFFLSNTIIKM
;
A
#
# COMPACT_ATOMS: atom_id res chain seq x y z
N MET A 1 -70.45 -50.51 -32.76
CA MET A 1 -71.22 -51.47 -31.95
C MET A 1 -70.35 -52.48 -31.16
N PHE A 2 -69.01 -52.37 -31.14
CA PHE A 2 -68.10 -53.33 -30.47
C PHE A 2 -67.63 -52.95 -29.05
N GLY A 3 -67.72 -51.67 -28.65
CA GLY A 3 -67.18 -51.20 -27.36
C GLY A 3 -67.97 -51.63 -26.12
N ILE A 4 -69.28 -51.88 -26.27
CA ILE A 4 -70.17 -52.19 -25.13
C ILE A 4 -69.99 -53.63 -24.66
N PHE A 5 -69.82 -54.58 -25.58
CA PHE A 5 -69.63 -56.00 -25.25
C PHE A 5 -68.30 -56.26 -24.53
N SER A 6 -67.22 -55.57 -24.93
CA SER A 6 -65.90 -55.66 -24.29
C SER A 6 -65.89 -55.20 -22.82
N SER A 7 -66.67 -54.16 -22.51
CA SER A 7 -66.74 -53.62 -21.14
C SER A 7 -67.53 -54.52 -20.19
N ILE A 8 -68.45 -55.35 -20.69
CA ILE A 8 -69.24 -56.29 -19.89
C ILE A 8 -68.38 -57.52 -19.55
N THR A 9 -67.65 -58.06 -20.53
CA THR A 9 -66.76 -59.22 -20.33
C THR A 9 -65.63 -58.92 -19.33
N SER A 10 -65.09 -57.71 -19.35
CA SER A 10 -64.03 -57.27 -18.43
C SER A 10 -64.53 -57.00 -17.00
N PHE A 11 -65.80 -56.65 -16.82
CA PHE A 11 -66.45 -56.51 -15.51
C PHE A 11 -66.78 -57.86 -14.86
N VAL A 12 -67.07 -58.90 -15.66
CA VAL A 12 -67.35 -60.25 -15.16
C VAL A 12 -66.06 -60.99 -14.76
N ARG A 13 -64.93 -60.69 -15.41
CA ARG A 13 -63.66 -61.40 -15.20
C ARG A 13 -62.77 -60.81 -14.10
N LEU A 14 -62.89 -59.51 -13.80
CA LEU A 14 -62.22 -58.84 -12.68
C LEU A 14 -63.31 -58.29 -11.77
N GLY A 15 -63.20 -58.51 -10.45
CA GLY A 15 -64.25 -58.12 -9.51
C GLY A 15 -64.62 -56.62 -9.64
N PRO A 16 -65.85 -56.23 -9.24
CA PRO A 16 -66.36 -54.86 -9.40
C PRO A 16 -65.41 -53.79 -8.80
N ARG A 17 -64.63 -54.17 -7.78
CA ARG A 17 -63.65 -53.32 -7.11
C ARG A 17 -62.36 -53.08 -7.93
N GLU A 18 -61.90 -54.08 -8.69
CA GLU A 18 -60.70 -53.97 -9.54
C GLU A 18 -60.99 -53.24 -10.85
N TYR A 19 -62.17 -53.44 -11.43
CA TYR A 19 -62.60 -52.69 -12.62
C TYR A 19 -62.60 -51.17 -12.37
N ILE A 20 -63.13 -50.72 -11.22
CA ILE A 20 -63.13 -49.31 -10.83
C ILE A 20 -61.71 -48.78 -10.60
N ARG A 21 -60.82 -49.58 -9.97
CA ARG A 21 -59.42 -49.20 -9.72
C ARG A 21 -58.64 -49.03 -11.02
N GLN A 22 -58.82 -49.93 -11.98
CA GLN A 22 -58.10 -49.93 -13.25
C GLN A 22 -58.57 -48.82 -14.19
N LYS A 23 -59.89 -48.53 -14.21
CA LYS A 23 -60.48 -47.51 -15.10
C LYS A 23 -60.31 -46.08 -14.57
N TYR A 24 -60.36 -45.87 -13.25
CA TYR A 24 -60.34 -44.51 -12.69
C TYR A 24 -59.10 -44.21 -11.83
N LYS A 25 -58.67 -45.09 -10.91
CA LYS A 25 -57.59 -44.77 -9.96
C LYS A 25 -56.19 -44.77 -10.57
N LEU A 26 -55.85 -45.81 -11.34
CA LEU A 26 -54.53 -45.92 -11.97
C LEU A 26 -54.19 -44.76 -12.94
N PRO A 27 -55.08 -44.36 -13.87
CA PRO A 27 -54.78 -43.26 -14.78
C PRO A 27 -54.65 -41.93 -14.03
N LEU A 28 -55.47 -41.68 -13.00
CA LEU A 28 -55.39 -40.47 -12.19
C LEU A 28 -54.06 -40.34 -11.44
N VAL A 29 -53.62 -41.42 -10.77
CA VAL A 29 -52.36 -41.40 -10.02
C VAL A 29 -51.16 -41.21 -10.95
N LYS A 30 -51.17 -41.87 -12.11
CA LYS A 30 -50.13 -41.67 -13.14
C LYS A 30 -50.12 -40.23 -13.63
N PHE A 31 -51.29 -39.66 -13.94
CA PHE A 31 -51.41 -38.29 -14.41
C PHE A 31 -50.86 -37.27 -13.39
N ILE A 32 -51.17 -37.46 -12.10
CA ILE A 32 -50.65 -36.61 -11.01
C ILE A 32 -49.14 -36.75 -10.88
N HIS A 33 -48.62 -37.99 -10.88
CA HIS A 33 -47.20 -38.26 -10.75
C HIS A 33 -46.38 -37.70 -11.93
N ASP A 34 -46.89 -37.86 -13.16
CA ASP A 34 -46.26 -37.35 -14.37
C ASP A 34 -46.27 -35.82 -14.39
N THR A 35 -47.37 -35.20 -13.95
CA THR A 35 -47.46 -33.74 -13.80
C THR A 35 -46.42 -33.24 -12.79
N VAL A 36 -46.34 -33.85 -11.60
CA VAL A 36 -45.37 -33.47 -10.57
C VAL A 36 -43.93 -33.65 -11.04
N ASN A 37 -43.62 -34.75 -11.73
CA ASN A 37 -42.27 -34.99 -12.25
C ASN A 37 -41.88 -34.00 -13.34
N LEU A 38 -42.83 -33.55 -14.16
CA LEU A 38 -42.61 -32.55 -15.19
C LEU A 38 -42.30 -31.17 -14.58
N TYR A 39 -43.01 -30.78 -13.51
CA TYR A 39 -42.67 -29.56 -12.77
C TYR A 39 -41.32 -29.67 -12.04
N LYS A 40 -41.04 -30.84 -11.45
CA LYS A 40 -39.77 -31.09 -10.74
C LYS A 40 -38.57 -31.11 -11.68
N SER A 41 -38.72 -31.62 -12.91
CA SER A 41 -37.64 -31.62 -13.90
C SER A 41 -37.40 -30.22 -14.49
N ARG A 42 -38.47 -29.47 -14.78
CA ARG A 42 -38.40 -28.07 -15.25
C ARG A 42 -37.66 -27.17 -14.26
N THR A 43 -37.99 -27.29 -12.97
CA THR A 43 -37.34 -26.52 -11.90
C THR A 43 -35.89 -26.91 -11.70
N LYS A 44 -35.56 -28.21 -11.67
CA LYS A 44 -34.17 -28.68 -11.55
C LYS A 44 -33.28 -28.24 -12.72
N ALA A 45 -33.78 -28.33 -13.94
CA ALA A 45 -33.03 -27.89 -15.13
C ALA A 45 -32.83 -26.37 -15.14
N GLY A 46 -33.85 -25.60 -14.77
CA GLY A 46 -33.74 -24.14 -14.64
C GLY A 46 -32.70 -23.72 -13.60
N VAL A 47 -32.74 -24.31 -12.41
CA VAL A 47 -31.80 -23.99 -11.32
C VAL A 47 -30.36 -24.35 -11.68
N HIS A 48 -30.14 -25.49 -12.35
CA HIS A 48 -28.79 -25.90 -12.74
C HIS A 48 -28.18 -24.92 -13.77
N ASN A 49 -28.94 -24.54 -14.79
CA ASN A 49 -28.48 -23.62 -15.83
C ASN A 49 -28.21 -22.21 -15.27
N VAL A 50 -29.08 -21.71 -14.38
CA VAL A 50 -28.88 -20.41 -13.73
C VAL A 50 -27.61 -20.44 -12.87
N ARG A 51 -27.39 -21.52 -12.10
CA ARG A 51 -26.20 -21.68 -11.26
C ARG A 51 -24.93 -21.71 -12.08
N GLU A 52 -24.92 -22.43 -13.21
CA GLU A 52 -23.78 -22.49 -14.12
C GLU A 52 -23.45 -21.12 -14.73
N VAL A 53 -24.47 -20.41 -15.23
CA VAL A 53 -24.31 -19.06 -15.80
C VAL A 53 -23.80 -18.08 -14.76
N LEU A 54 -24.35 -18.12 -13.54
CA LEU A 54 -23.93 -17.26 -12.43
C LEU A 54 -22.48 -17.52 -12.05
N PHE A 55 -22.07 -18.78 -11.89
CA PHE A 55 -20.68 -19.11 -11.56
C PHE A 55 -19.73 -18.68 -12.67
N ARG A 56 -20.06 -18.96 -13.93
CA ARG A 56 -19.20 -18.57 -15.06
C ARG A 56 -19.04 -17.06 -15.15
N GLY A 57 -20.13 -16.30 -14.99
CA GLY A 57 -20.08 -14.83 -14.93
C GLY A 57 -19.26 -14.31 -13.74
N THR A 58 -19.43 -14.93 -12.57
CA THR A 58 -18.71 -14.56 -11.34
C THR A 58 -17.21 -14.80 -11.48
N VAL A 59 -16.79 -15.94 -12.04
CA VAL A 59 -15.37 -16.25 -12.26
C VAL A 59 -14.74 -15.24 -13.20
N ILE A 60 -15.41 -14.89 -14.30
CA ILE A 60 -14.90 -13.89 -15.25
C ILE A 60 -14.77 -12.52 -14.56
N ALA A 61 -15.80 -12.08 -13.83
CA ALA A 61 -15.78 -10.81 -13.11
C ALA A 61 -14.71 -10.76 -12.02
N LEU A 62 -14.46 -11.87 -11.33
CA LEU A 62 -13.42 -11.97 -10.31
C LEU A 62 -12.02 -11.87 -10.94
N ILE A 63 -11.79 -12.57 -12.06
CA ILE A 63 -10.51 -12.49 -12.78
C ILE A 63 -10.24 -11.07 -13.27
N THR A 64 -11.23 -10.39 -13.86
CA THR A 64 -11.05 -9.00 -14.32
C THR A 64 -10.80 -8.05 -13.15
N ALA A 65 -11.53 -8.20 -12.04
CA ALA A 65 -11.30 -7.42 -10.83
C ALA A 65 -9.89 -7.63 -10.26
N LEU A 66 -9.42 -8.88 -10.21
CA LEU A 66 -8.06 -9.21 -9.77
C LEU A 66 -6.99 -8.60 -10.69
N LEU A 67 -7.18 -8.64 -12.01
CA LEU A 67 -6.26 -8.03 -12.96
C LEU A 67 -6.15 -6.51 -12.77
N VAL A 68 -7.29 -5.83 -12.59
CA VAL A 68 -7.31 -4.38 -12.31
C VAL A 68 -6.65 -4.09 -10.97
N TRP A 69 -6.96 -4.87 -9.94
CA TRP A 69 -6.36 -4.72 -8.63
C TRP A 69 -4.83 -4.89 -8.66
N LEU A 70 -4.34 -5.94 -9.32
CA LEU A 70 -2.91 -6.21 -9.48
C LEU A 70 -2.21 -5.10 -10.27
N SER A 71 -2.85 -4.58 -11.32
CA SER A 71 -2.31 -3.47 -12.11
C SER A 71 -2.12 -2.21 -11.26
N VAL A 72 -3.14 -1.81 -10.49
CA VAL A 72 -3.07 -0.64 -9.59
C VAL A 72 -2.02 -0.86 -8.51
N PHE A 73 -2.01 -2.04 -7.88
CA PHE A 73 -1.04 -2.37 -6.84
C PHE A 73 0.40 -2.28 -7.36
N MET A 74 0.67 -2.85 -8.53
CA MET A 74 2.01 -2.82 -9.13
C MET A 74 2.43 -1.39 -9.51
N TYR A 75 1.50 -0.58 -10.02
CA TYR A 75 1.76 0.83 -10.30
C TYR A 75 2.15 1.61 -9.05
N VAL A 76 1.39 1.44 -7.96
CA VAL A 76 1.67 2.12 -6.68
C VAL A 76 3.01 1.66 -6.10
N ALA A 77 3.29 0.35 -6.14
CA ALA A 77 4.57 -0.18 -5.67
C ALA A 77 5.74 0.44 -6.45
N PHE A 78 5.64 0.49 -7.78
CA PHE A 78 6.67 1.14 -8.59
C PHE A 78 6.76 2.64 -8.35
N TYR A 79 5.63 3.32 -8.15
CA TYR A 79 5.63 4.74 -7.83
C TYR A 79 6.45 5.02 -6.56
N TYR A 80 6.23 4.25 -5.49
CA TYR A 80 6.97 4.45 -4.23
C TYR A 80 8.43 3.99 -4.30
N VAL A 81 8.74 2.97 -5.10
CA VAL A 81 10.11 2.47 -5.24
C VAL A 81 10.96 3.35 -6.18
N TYR A 82 10.37 3.87 -7.26
CA TYR A 82 11.10 4.57 -8.32
C TYR A 82 11.01 6.08 -8.27
N VAL A 83 10.01 6.67 -7.62
CA VAL A 83 9.95 8.13 -7.46
C VAL A 83 10.64 8.47 -6.15
N PRO A 84 11.95 8.77 -6.16
CA PRO A 84 12.59 9.26 -4.95
C PRO A 84 11.96 10.58 -4.57
N THR A 85 11.61 10.74 -3.30
CA THR A 85 11.44 12.06 -2.71
C THR A 85 12.78 12.77 -2.85
N ILE A 86 12.83 13.89 -3.57
CA ILE A 86 14.07 14.62 -3.85
C ILE A 86 14.59 15.24 -2.54
N SER A 87 15.40 14.48 -1.80
CA SER A 87 16.22 14.95 -0.69
C SER A 87 17.67 14.91 -1.14
N HIS A 88 18.26 16.09 -1.35
CA HIS A 88 19.65 16.20 -1.78
C HIS A 88 20.57 16.34 -0.56
N GLU A 89 21.34 15.30 -0.27
CA GLU A 89 22.39 15.33 0.74
C GLU A 89 23.71 15.85 0.15
N ARG A 90 24.36 16.75 0.87
CA ARG A 90 25.70 17.27 0.52
C ARG A 90 26.60 17.17 1.75
N PRO A 91 27.77 16.53 1.65
CA PRO A 91 28.67 16.40 2.79
C PRO A 91 29.26 17.77 3.17
N VAL A 92 29.30 18.05 4.47
CA VAL A 92 29.85 19.27 5.07
C VAL A 92 31.19 18.96 5.69
N TYR A 93 32.26 19.57 5.18
CA TYR A 93 33.61 19.40 5.73
C TYR A 93 33.97 20.59 6.61
N LEU A 94 33.88 20.40 7.93
CA LEU A 94 34.28 21.41 8.92
C LEU A 94 35.79 21.64 8.87
N LYS A 95 36.19 22.90 8.73
CA LYS A 95 37.57 23.35 8.79
C LYS A 95 37.80 24.12 10.08
N PHE A 96 38.98 23.97 10.65
CA PHE A 96 39.43 24.75 11.80
C PHE A 96 40.85 25.23 11.57
N LYS A 97 41.21 26.37 12.16
CA LYS A 97 42.58 26.84 12.21
C LYS A 97 43.30 26.26 13.43
N PRO A 98 44.45 25.58 13.23
CA PRO A 98 45.26 25.09 14.35
C PRO A 98 45.97 26.26 15.06
N CYS A 99 46.10 26.16 16.38
CA CYS A 99 46.94 27.08 17.15
C CYS A 99 48.41 26.93 16.76
N GLY A 100 49.11 28.06 16.47
CA GLY A 100 50.56 28.10 16.27
C GLY A 100 51.07 28.46 14.86
N ALA A 101 50.21 28.58 13.84
CA ALA A 101 50.65 28.86 12.47
C ALA A 101 50.55 30.35 12.02
N SER A 102 49.69 31.17 12.65
CA SER A 102 49.54 32.57 12.23
C SER A 102 48.92 33.53 13.27
N ASP A 103 48.71 33.11 14.52
CA ASP A 103 48.11 33.96 15.56
C ASP A 103 48.74 33.71 16.92
N ASN A 104 48.80 34.77 17.72
CA ASN A 104 49.43 34.89 19.04
C ASN A 104 48.67 34.10 20.13
N CYS A 105 48.34 32.83 19.89
CA CYS A 105 47.64 32.00 20.86
C CYS A 105 48.64 31.29 21.78
N SER A 106 48.50 31.50 23.08
CA SER A 106 49.39 31.00 24.14
C SER A 106 49.18 29.52 24.50
N VAL A 107 48.46 28.75 23.69
CA VAL A 107 48.12 27.35 23.98
C VAL A 107 48.93 26.43 23.07
N GLU A 108 49.77 25.59 23.70
CA GLU A 108 50.86 24.83 23.07
C GLU A 108 50.39 23.69 22.14
N LYS A 109 49.09 23.36 22.12
CA LYS A 109 48.39 22.49 21.15
C LYS A 109 46.88 22.60 21.37
N GLY A 110 46.15 23.10 20.39
CA GLY A 110 44.69 23.26 20.50
C GLY A 110 44.02 23.72 19.20
N ILE A 111 42.68 23.69 19.21
CA ILE A 111 41.84 24.26 18.17
C ILE A 111 41.62 25.74 18.53
N CYS A 112 42.11 26.66 17.70
CA CYS A 112 42.12 28.10 17.99
C CYS A 112 40.91 28.87 17.45
N SER A 113 40.05 28.19 16.68
CA SER A 113 38.89 28.78 16.04
C SER A 113 37.75 27.79 16.04
N PHE A 114 36.52 28.31 16.08
CA PHE A 114 35.33 27.47 15.94
C PHE A 114 35.35 26.76 14.58
N PRO A 115 35.00 25.47 14.53
CA PRO A 115 34.93 24.75 13.28
C PRO A 115 33.84 25.36 12.38
N SER A 116 34.21 25.73 11.16
CA SER A 116 33.30 26.29 10.17
C SER A 116 33.45 25.62 8.80
N ALA A 117 32.35 25.56 8.06
CA ALA A 117 32.33 25.01 6.71
C ALA A 117 31.52 25.91 5.78
N HIS A 118 32.01 26.10 4.55
CA HIS A 118 31.27 26.78 3.50
C HIS A 118 30.78 25.75 2.47
N VAL A 119 29.47 25.63 2.34
CA VAL A 119 28.82 24.70 1.42
C VAL A 119 28.11 25.49 0.33
N GLN A 120 28.50 25.28 -0.91
CA GLN A 120 27.82 25.85 -2.07
C GLN A 120 26.68 24.91 -2.48
N LEU A 121 25.43 25.32 -2.28
CA LEU A 121 24.28 24.50 -2.68
C LEU A 121 24.04 24.51 -4.19
N THR A 122 24.50 25.53 -4.91
CA THR A 122 24.23 25.72 -6.34
C THR A 122 25.53 25.98 -7.09
N LYS A 123 26.03 24.97 -7.81
CA LYS A 123 27.16 25.16 -8.74
C LYS A 123 26.87 24.77 -10.18
N LYS A 124 25.84 23.94 -10.44
CA LYS A 124 25.51 23.45 -11.81
C LYS A 124 24.04 23.07 -12.05
N GLN A 125 23.23 22.94 -11.01
CA GLN A 125 21.83 22.53 -11.12
C GLN A 125 21.05 23.52 -10.26
N GLN A 126 20.05 24.20 -10.85
CA GLN A 126 19.15 25.15 -10.18
C GLN A 126 18.32 24.38 -9.14
N LEU A 127 18.94 23.98 -8.02
CA LEU A 127 18.29 23.20 -6.96
C LEU A 127 17.31 24.07 -6.17
N LEU A 128 17.61 25.36 -6.09
CA LEU A 128 16.82 26.35 -5.37
C LEU A 128 16.23 27.33 -6.38
N MET A 129 14.99 27.07 -6.79
CA MET A 129 14.20 27.99 -7.58
C MET A 129 13.62 29.07 -6.66
N MET A 130 13.51 30.29 -7.18
CA MET A 130 12.90 31.38 -6.44
C MET A 130 11.39 31.12 -6.27
N GLY A 131 10.86 31.35 -5.07
CA GLY A 131 9.42 31.26 -4.79
C GLY A 131 8.94 29.93 -4.18
N GLN A 132 9.83 28.96 -3.97
CA GLN A 132 9.50 27.71 -3.27
C GLN A 132 10.08 27.72 -1.85
N ALA A 133 9.29 27.26 -0.87
CA ALA A 133 9.76 27.07 0.50
C ALA A 133 10.61 25.79 0.59
N TYR A 134 11.80 25.91 1.18
CA TYR A 134 12.74 24.79 1.37
C TYR A 134 12.91 24.47 2.86
N LYS A 135 13.07 23.19 3.17
CA LYS A 135 13.45 22.71 4.51
C LYS A 135 14.90 22.20 4.43
N ILE A 136 15.75 22.71 5.30
CA ILE A 136 17.15 22.30 5.41
C ILE A 136 17.28 21.43 6.66
N HIS A 137 17.91 20.27 6.50
CA HIS A 137 18.22 19.36 7.59
C HIS A 137 19.74 19.26 7.68
N LEU A 138 20.27 19.49 8.88
CA LEU A 138 21.69 19.36 9.18
C LEU A 138 21.87 18.16 10.12
N ASP A 139 22.45 17.10 9.60
CA ASP A 139 22.82 15.91 10.37
C ASP A 139 24.30 16.00 10.77
N LEU A 140 24.55 16.21 12.07
CA LEU A 140 25.89 16.29 12.65
C LEU A 140 26.18 15.01 13.45
N GLU A 141 27.12 14.21 12.98
CA GLU A 141 27.59 13.01 13.68
C GLU A 141 28.73 13.38 14.65
N MET A 142 28.59 13.01 15.93
CA MET A 142 29.59 13.26 16.97
C MET A 142 29.91 11.97 17.73
N PRO A 143 31.19 11.74 18.11
CA PRO A 143 31.56 10.55 18.88
C PRO A 143 31.16 10.65 20.35
N GLU A 144 30.85 9.49 20.94
CA GLU A 144 30.52 9.30 22.35
C GLU A 144 31.75 9.34 23.26
N SER A 145 32.40 10.51 23.34
CA SER A 145 33.52 10.74 24.26
C SER A 145 33.05 11.35 25.58
N PRO A 146 33.75 11.08 26.72
CA PRO A 146 33.41 11.70 28.00
C PRO A 146 33.43 13.24 27.90
N THR A 147 34.39 13.80 27.17
CA THR A 147 34.46 15.25 26.89
C THR A 147 33.23 15.76 26.12
N ASN A 148 32.73 15.03 25.11
CA ASN A 148 31.53 15.43 24.38
C ASN A 148 30.25 15.34 25.24
N ARG A 149 30.19 14.36 26.14
CA ARG A 149 29.07 14.23 27.10
C ARG A 149 29.01 15.39 28.10
N GLU A 150 30.16 15.90 28.50
CA GLU A 150 30.28 17.01 29.46
C GLU A 150 30.00 18.38 28.85
N LEU A 151 30.07 18.53 27.51
CA LEU A 151 29.83 19.80 26.82
C LEU A 151 28.34 20.21 26.81
N GLY A 152 27.41 19.28 27.03
CA GLY A 152 25.98 19.58 27.12
C GLY A 152 25.39 20.10 25.80
N VAL A 153 24.83 21.31 25.80
CA VAL A 153 24.14 21.92 24.65
C VAL A 153 25.10 22.75 23.79
N MET A 154 25.14 22.45 22.50
CA MET A 154 25.91 23.16 21.48
C MET A 154 24.97 24.04 20.63
N MET A 155 25.42 25.24 20.25
CA MET A 155 24.70 26.08 19.28
C MET A 155 25.34 25.99 17.92
N ILE A 156 24.51 25.83 16.90
CA ILE A 156 24.90 25.83 15.50
C ILE A 156 24.36 27.12 14.89
N TYR A 157 25.25 27.91 14.28
CA TYR A 157 24.92 29.13 13.56
C TYR A 157 25.07 28.90 12.07
N GLU A 158 23.99 29.13 11.32
CA GLU A 158 23.93 28.88 9.89
C GLU A 158 23.50 30.14 9.11
N PRO A 159 24.42 31.09 8.85
CA PRO A 159 24.09 32.24 8.04
C PRO A 159 24.01 31.87 6.56
N LEU A 160 22.97 32.38 5.89
CA LEU A 160 22.82 32.34 4.44
C LEU A 160 23.21 33.70 3.84
N PRO A 161 24.39 33.85 3.23
CA PRO A 161 24.79 35.09 2.57
C PRO A 161 23.99 35.28 1.28
N SER A 162 23.26 36.39 1.16
CA SER A 162 22.43 36.70 0.00
C SER A 162 23.22 37.17 -1.24
N SER A 163 24.51 37.49 -1.09
CA SER A 163 25.32 38.17 -2.11
C SER A 163 25.98 37.24 -3.13
N VAL A 164 26.17 35.95 -2.85
CA VAL A 164 27.02 35.04 -3.67
C VAL A 164 26.36 33.66 -3.75
N GLY A 165 25.20 33.60 -4.41
CA GLY A 165 24.40 32.38 -4.53
C GLY A 165 23.95 31.81 -3.17
N PRO A 166 23.22 30.69 -3.14
CA PRO A 166 22.87 30.01 -1.90
C PRO A 166 24.13 29.28 -1.38
N THR A 167 25.01 30.05 -0.75
CA THR A 167 26.06 29.53 0.11
C THR A 167 25.50 29.40 1.52
N ILE A 168 25.83 28.31 2.18
CA ILE A 168 25.56 28.12 3.59
C ILE A 168 26.91 28.09 4.27
N GLU A 169 27.08 28.94 5.28
CA GLU A 169 28.18 28.79 6.22
C GLU A 169 27.62 28.13 7.47
N VAL A 170 28.18 26.98 7.87
CA VAL A 170 27.82 26.32 9.11
C VAL A 170 28.94 26.60 10.10
N LEU A 171 28.61 27.20 11.23
CA LEU A 171 29.55 27.49 12.28
C LEU A 171 29.07 26.88 13.59
N VAL A 172 29.91 26.06 14.19
CA VAL A 172 29.55 25.30 15.39
C VAL A 172 30.19 25.96 16.61
N PHE A 173 29.34 26.50 17.49
CA PHE A 173 29.75 27.10 18.75
C PHE A 173 29.50 26.13 19.91
N PHE A 174 30.57 25.84 20.65
CA PHE A 174 30.43 25.23 21.96
C PHE A 174 30.04 26.33 22.95
N LEU A 175 28.85 26.24 23.55
CA LEU A 175 28.44 27.08 24.67
C LEU A 175 29.14 26.59 25.95
N SER A 176 30.47 26.60 25.96
CA SER A 176 31.24 26.45 27.19
C SER A 176 32.06 27.70 27.41
N ASN A 177 31.48 28.63 28.18
CA ASN A 177 32.24 29.64 28.89
C ASN A 177 31.61 29.87 30.27
N THR A 178 31.74 28.88 31.15
CA THR A 178 31.82 29.03 32.61
C THR A 178 32.38 27.70 33.16
N ILE A 179 33.61 27.64 33.70
CA ILE A 179 33.97 27.90 35.11
C ILE A 179 35.49 28.14 35.16
N ILE A 180 35.93 29.39 35.35
CA ILE A 180 36.57 29.85 36.60
C ILE A 180 36.33 28.90 37.79
N LYS A 181 37.42 28.28 38.27
CA LYS A 181 37.63 27.53 39.54
C LYS A 181 37.15 26.07 39.63
N MET A 182 38.10 25.14 39.76
CA MET A 182 38.81 24.90 41.03
C MET A 182 40.32 25.04 40.81
#